data_AF-A0A9D2P441-F1
#
_entry.id   AF-A0A9D2P441-F1
#
_cell.length_a   1.000
_cell.length_b   1.000
_cell.length_c   1.000
_cell.angle_alpha   90.00
_cell.angle_beta   90.00
_cell.angle_gamma   90.00
#
_symmetry.space_group_name_H-M   'P 1'
#
loop_
_entity.id
_entity.type
_entity.pdbx_description
1 polymer ?
#
loop_
_entity_poly.entity_id
_entity_poly.type
_entity_poly.pdbx_seq_one_letter_code
_entity_poly.pdbx_strand_id
1 'polypeptide(L)'
;MQYFRTADPFDDSEGELSKRVRFLKTEEGGIEIMCEIMERIREEGRLEGKQSGRLESSRRTAVNLERMGMPPETIARAVEEDVTVVKQWLKAKK
;
A
#
# COMPACT_ATOMS: atom_id res chain seq x y z
N MET A 1 10.60 -12.34 9.20
CA MET A 1 10.26 -11.19 10.07
C MET A 1 9.60 -11.56 11.41
N GLN A 2 9.04 -12.76 11.60
CA GLN A 2 8.36 -13.10 12.87
C GLN A 2 9.31 -13.01 14.08
N TYR A 3 10.53 -13.53 13.97
CA TYR A 3 11.54 -13.47 15.04
C TYR A 3 11.77 -12.05 15.56
N PHE A 4 12.06 -11.07 14.68
CA PHE A 4 12.24 -9.68 15.10
C PHE A 4 11.01 -9.10 15.84
N ARG A 5 9.79 -9.49 15.45
CA ARG A 5 8.57 -8.96 16.08
C ARG A 5 8.36 -9.49 17.50
N THR A 6 8.67 -10.77 17.74
CA THR A 6 8.32 -11.45 18.99
C THR A 6 9.51 -11.75 19.90
N ALA A 7 10.74 -11.62 19.41
CA ALA A 7 11.94 -11.90 20.19
C ALA A 7 12.10 -10.92 21.35
N ASP A 8 12.49 -11.44 22.50
CA ASP A 8 13.01 -10.66 23.63
C ASP A 8 14.35 -10.01 23.19
N PRO A 9 14.51 -8.68 23.30
CA PRO A 9 15.79 -8.02 22.97
C PRO A 9 17.00 -8.53 23.78
N PHE A 10 16.76 -9.19 24.91
CA PHE A 10 17.81 -9.73 25.78
C PHE A 10 18.02 -11.24 25.61
N ASP A 11 17.26 -11.91 24.75
CA ASP A 11 17.52 -13.30 24.37
C ASP A 11 18.80 -13.40 23.52
N ASP A 12 19.75 -14.22 23.96
CA ASP A 12 21.05 -14.46 23.30
C ASP A 12 21.15 -15.85 22.64
N SER A 13 20.03 -16.58 22.53
CA SER A 13 20.00 -17.94 21.97
C SER A 13 20.35 -18.04 20.48
N GLU A 14 20.17 -16.95 19.71
CA GLU A 14 20.37 -16.91 18.26
C GLU A 14 21.67 -16.19 17.84
N GLY A 15 22.62 -16.02 18.76
CA GLY A 15 23.97 -15.51 18.48
C GLY A 15 23.98 -14.11 17.86
N GLU A 16 24.53 -13.97 16.65
CA GLU A 16 24.61 -12.66 15.97
C GLU A 16 23.24 -12.05 15.66
N LEU A 17 22.22 -12.89 15.44
CA LEU A 17 20.87 -12.42 15.20
C LEU A 17 20.31 -11.75 16.47
N SER A 18 20.47 -12.38 17.64
CA SER A 18 20.12 -11.82 18.95
C SER A 18 20.75 -10.46 19.19
N LYS A 19 22.07 -10.33 18.93
CA LYS A 19 22.78 -9.04 19.04
C LYS A 19 22.18 -7.97 18.13
N ARG A 20 21.84 -8.32 16.89
CA ARG A 20 21.24 -7.37 15.94
C ARG A 20 19.82 -6.96 16.37
N VAL A 21 19.04 -7.90 16.91
CA VAL A 21 17.71 -7.60 17.47
C VAL A 21 17.82 -6.66 18.66
N ARG A 22 18.76 -6.92 19.58
CA ARG A 22 19.04 -6.03 20.71
C ARG A 22 19.36 -4.63 20.23
N PHE A 23 20.36 -4.49 19.37
CA PHE A 23 20.77 -3.20 18.80
C PHE A 23 19.58 -2.42 18.24
N LEU A 24 18.81 -3.01 17.33
CA LEU A 24 17.68 -2.34 16.67
C LEU A 24 16.51 -2.02 17.61
N LYS A 25 16.38 -2.71 18.75
CA LYS A 25 15.26 -2.51 19.69
C LYS A 25 15.60 -1.64 20.89
N THR A 26 16.87 -1.58 21.30
CA THR A 26 17.26 -0.98 22.58
C THR A 26 18.32 0.11 22.47
N GLU A 27 19.17 0.07 21.43
CA GLU A 27 20.26 1.03 21.30
C GLU A 27 19.81 2.24 20.46
N GLU A 28 20.25 3.45 20.83
CA GLU A 28 19.80 4.71 20.22
C GLU A 28 19.98 4.73 18.70
N GLY A 29 21.16 4.36 18.20
CA GLY A 29 21.41 4.29 16.75
C GLY A 29 20.61 3.18 16.03
N GLY A 30 20.24 2.11 16.73
CA GLY A 30 19.36 1.08 16.18
C GLY A 30 17.90 1.53 16.12
N ILE A 31 17.44 2.23 17.16
CA ILE A 31 16.10 2.84 17.22
C ILE A 31 15.95 3.90 16.14
N GLU A 32 16.94 4.75 15.92
CA GLU A 32 16.92 5.77 14.85
C GLU A 32 16.71 5.14 13.47
N ILE A 33 17.49 4.10 13.14
CA ILE A 33 17.32 3.34 11.89
C ILE A 33 15.91 2.76 11.78
N MET A 34 15.38 2.19 12.87
CA MET A 34 14.03 1.61 12.86
C MET A 34 12.96 2.68 12.68
N CYS A 35 13.11 3.86 13.30
CA CYS A 35 12.20 4.99 13.12
C CYS A 35 12.17 5.45 11.66
N GLU A 36 13.33 5.63 11.02
CA GLU A 36 13.41 6.01 9.61
C GLU A 36 12.73 4.98 8.69
N ILE A 37 12.98 3.70 8.93
CA ILE A 37 12.35 2.60 8.17
C ILE A 37 10.83 2.64 8.36
N MET A 38 10.35 2.85 9.59
CA MET A 38 8.92 2.90 9.90
C MET A 38 8.22 4.09 9.25
N GLU A 39 8.84 5.28 9.24
CA GLU A 39 8.29 6.44 8.55
C GLU A 39 8.23 6.22 7.03
N ARG A 40 9.26 5.62 6.45
CA ARG A 40 9.25 5.25 5.03
C ARG A 40 8.11 4.29 4.69
N ILE A 41 7.97 3.20 5.44
CA ILE A 41 6.89 2.22 5.24
C ILE A 41 5.52 2.89 5.38
N ARG A 42 5.36 3.78 6.37
CA ARG A 42 4.10 4.52 6.57
C ARG A 42 3.79 5.41 5.36
N GLU A 43 4.76 6.16 4.87
CA GLU A 43 4.59 7.08 3.76
C GLU A 43 4.32 6.35 2.44
N GLU A 44 5.08 5.29 2.16
CA GLU A 44 4.85 4.38 1.03
C GLU A 44 3.43 3.82 1.08
N GLY A 45 3.01 3.25 2.22
CA GLY A 45 1.66 2.73 2.40
C GLY A 45 0.56 3.81 2.27
N ARG A 46 0.83 5.04 2.72
CA ARG A 46 -0.10 6.17 2.55
C ARG A 46 -0.26 6.57 1.08
N LEU A 47 0.82 6.53 0.30
CA LEU A 47 0.79 6.84 -1.14
C LEU A 47 0.08 5.74 -1.92
N GLU A 48 0.44 4.48 -1.69
CA GLU A 48 -0.22 3.32 -2.30
C GLU A 48 -1.72 3.28 -1.98
N GLY A 49 -2.08 3.55 -0.72
CA GLY A 49 -3.47 3.60 -0.28
C GLY A 49 -4.27 4.71 -0.98
N LYS A 50 -3.70 5.92 -1.12
CA LYS A 50 -4.35 7.01 -1.87
C LYS A 50 -4.54 6.66 -3.34
N GLN A 51 -3.52 6.09 -3.98
CA GLN A 51 -3.60 5.70 -5.39
C GLN A 51 -4.63 4.59 -5.61
N SER A 52 -4.60 3.53 -4.80
CA SER A 52 -5.53 2.42 -4.87
C SER A 52 -6.97 2.87 -4.61
N GLY A 53 -7.18 3.72 -3.60
CA GLY A 53 -8.51 4.26 -3.29
C GLY A 53 -9.06 5.17 -4.38
N ARG A 54 -8.22 6.02 -5.00
CA ARG A 54 -8.63 6.82 -6.17
C ARG A 54 -9.05 5.91 -7.32
N LEU A 55 -8.23 4.91 -7.65
CA LEU A 55 -8.50 3.97 -8.74
C LEU A 55 -9.79 3.17 -8.52
N GLU A 56 -10.00 2.64 -7.30
CA GLU A 56 -11.21 1.90 -6.95
C GLU A 56 -12.45 2.79 -7.03
N SER A 57 -12.37 4.03 -6.53
CA SER A 57 -13.46 5.01 -6.61
C SER A 57 -13.79 5.37 -8.06
N SER A 58 -12.78 5.65 -8.90
CA SER A 58 -12.96 5.92 -10.33
C SER A 58 -13.60 4.73 -11.05
N ARG A 59 -13.14 3.51 -10.77
CA ARG A 59 -13.71 2.29 -11.36
C ARG A 59 -15.17 2.09 -10.95
N ARG A 60 -15.51 2.30 -9.67
CA ARG A 60 -16.89 2.19 -9.18
C ARG A 60 -17.80 3.23 -9.83
N THR A 61 -17.32 4.46 -9.92
CA THR A 61 -18.03 5.55 -10.61
C THR A 61 -18.24 5.22 -12.08
N ALA A 62 -17.22 4.74 -12.78
CA ALA A 62 -17.32 4.34 -14.19
C ALA A 62 -18.41 3.29 -14.42
N VAL A 63 -18.49 2.27 -13.57
CA VAL A 63 -19.53 1.24 -13.65
C VAL A 63 -20.92 1.81 -13.36
N ASN A 64 -21.05 2.71 -12.38
CA ASN A 64 -22.35 3.34 -12.09
C ASN A 64 -22.84 4.19 -13.27
N LEU A 65 -21.95 4.94 -13.92
CA LEU A 65 -22.28 5.75 -15.09
C LEU A 65 -22.63 4.86 -16.31
N GLU A 66 -21.95 3.73 -16.50
CA GLU A 66 -22.32 2.75 -17.52
C GLU A 66 -23.74 2.21 -17.27
N ARG A 67 -24.08 1.86 -16.02
CA ARG A 67 -25.43 1.42 -15.64
C ARG A 67 -26.50 2.49 -15.86
N MET A 68 -26.11 3.77 -15.85
CA MET A 68 -26.97 4.90 -16.20
C MET A 68 -27.06 5.14 -17.73
N GLY A 69 -26.42 4.31 -18.54
CA GLY A 69 -26.47 4.38 -20.01
C GLY A 69 -25.48 5.36 -20.63
N MET A 70 -24.50 5.87 -19.87
CA MET A 70 -23.50 6.77 -20.44
C MET A 70 -22.52 6.01 -21.34
N PRO A 71 -22.09 6.59 -22.47
CA PRO A 71 -21.12 5.93 -23.35
C PRO A 71 -19.70 5.96 -22.74
N PRO A 72 -18.84 4.97 -23.04
CA PRO A 72 -17.49 4.84 -22.47
C PRO A 72 -16.62 6.10 -22.62
N GLU A 73 -16.77 6.84 -23.71
CA GLU A 73 -16.02 8.06 -24.00
C GLU A 73 -16.40 9.20 -23.04
N THR A 74 -17.69 9.33 -22.72
CA THR A 74 -18.18 10.30 -21.72
C THR A 74 -17.77 9.88 -20.31
N ILE A 75 -17.80 8.58 -20.02
CA ILE A 75 -17.38 8.03 -18.72
C ILE A 75 -15.89 8.30 -18.49
N ALA A 76 -15.05 8.01 -19.48
CA ALA A 76 -13.60 8.27 -19.44
C ALA A 76 -13.29 9.73 -19.12
N ARG A 77 -13.99 10.67 -19.78
CA ARG A 77 -13.89 12.10 -19.44
C ARG A 77 -14.35 12.41 -18.02
N ALA A 78 -15.41 11.79 -17.53
CA ALA A 78 -15.95 12.03 -16.19
C ALA A 78 -15.07 11.50 -15.06
N VAL A 79 -14.33 10.42 -15.30
CA VAL A 79 -13.41 9.82 -14.32
C VAL A 79 -11.94 10.19 -14.57
N GLU A 80 -11.69 11.07 -15.53
CA GLU A 80 -10.37 11.57 -15.94
C GLU A 80 -9.38 10.45 -16.30
N GLU A 81 -9.85 9.43 -17.01
CA GLU A 81 -9.05 8.26 -17.38
C GLU A 81 -9.14 7.99 -18.89
N ASP A 82 -8.19 7.21 -19.42
CA ASP A 82 -8.21 6.81 -20.82
C ASP A 82 -9.39 5.87 -21.15
N VAL A 83 -9.96 6.05 -22.34
CA VAL A 83 -11.11 5.27 -22.82
C VAL A 83 -10.79 3.77 -22.88
N THR A 84 -9.55 3.38 -23.21
CA THR A 84 -9.13 1.97 -23.25
C THR A 84 -9.16 1.35 -21.85
N VAL A 85 -8.69 2.07 -20.84
CA VAL A 85 -8.68 1.65 -19.43
C VAL A 85 -10.10 1.49 -18.91
N VAL A 86 -10.97 2.48 -19.16
CA VAL A 86 -12.40 2.38 -18.80
C VAL A 86 -13.06 1.19 -19.48
N LYS A 87 -12.81 0.96 -20.78
CA LYS A 87 -13.34 -0.22 -21.48
C LYS A 87 -12.85 -1.53 -20.87
N GLN A 88 -11.61 -1.62 -20.37
CA GLN A 88 -11.13 -2.80 -19.65
C GLN A 88 -11.87 -3.00 -18.32
N TRP A 89 -12.07 -1.93 -17.54
CA TRP A 89 -12.79 -2.01 -16.26
C TRP A 89 -14.23 -2.51 -16.42
N LEU A 90 -14.92 -2.04 -17.45
CA LEU A 90 -16.29 -2.43 -17.77
C LEU A 90 -16.38 -3.87 -18.30
N LYS A 91 -15.42 -4.30 -19.13
CA LYS A 91 -15.34 -5.69 -19.61
C LYS A 91 -15.08 -6.69 -18.48
N ALA A 92 -14.23 -6.35 -17.52
CA ALA A 92 -13.87 -7.23 -16.40
C ALA A 92 -15.01 -7.49 -15.40
N LYS A 93 -16.18 -6.86 -15.59
CA LYS A 93 -17.37 -7.04 -14.75
C LYS A 93 -18.48 -7.86 -15.44
N LYS A 94 -18.26 -8.28 -16.70
CA LYS A 94 -19.13 -9.24 -17.40
C LYS A 94 -18.79 -10.67 -17.03
#